data_AF-A0A1E3GQF9-F1
#
_entry.id   AF-A0A1E3GQF9-F1
#
_cell.length_a   1.000
_cell.length_b   1.000
_cell.length_c   1.000
_cell.angle_alpha   90.00
_cell.angle_beta   90.00
_cell.angle_gamma   90.00
#
_symmetry.space_group_name_H-M   'P 1'
#
loop_
_entity.id
_entity.type
_entity.pdbx_description
1 polymer ?
#
loop_
_entity_poly.entity_id
_entity_poly.type
_entity_poly.pdbx_seq_one_letter_code
_entity_poly.pdbx_strand_id
1 'polypeptide(L)'
;MIKKMLLIAMFFTLTACGDGGSVSGEYIGQENSWVDKLVFGPDDKVRAIDGDETALGIFTVEGDKVMVAIGGDQNPMTIRKDGCLDGGYVGVYCKK
;
A
#
# COMPACT_ATOMS: atom_id res chain seq x y z
N MET A 1 22.71 -45.50 32.67
CA MET A 1 21.40 -44.94 32.27
C MET A 1 21.67 -43.65 31.51
N ILE A 2 21.61 -43.68 30.18
CA ILE A 2 21.92 -42.53 29.31
C ILE A 2 20.60 -41.82 29.00
N LYS A 3 20.38 -40.67 29.63
CA LYS A 3 19.20 -39.84 29.46
C LYS A 3 19.27 -39.19 28.08
N LYS A 4 18.53 -39.72 27.11
CA LYS A 4 18.39 -39.16 25.77
C LYS A 4 17.81 -37.75 25.89
N MET A 5 18.67 -36.75 25.72
CA MET A 5 18.31 -35.35 25.71
C MET A 5 17.81 -35.01 24.30
N LEU A 6 16.50 -34.92 24.17
CA LEU A 6 15.78 -34.61 22.95
C LEU A 6 16.06 -33.14 22.59
N LEU A 7 16.85 -32.90 21.54
CA LEU A 7 17.03 -31.58 20.94
C LEU A 7 15.77 -31.23 20.15
N ILE A 8 14.91 -30.40 20.75
CA ILE A 8 13.78 -29.77 20.05
C ILE A 8 14.36 -28.68 19.16
N ALA A 9 14.40 -28.94 17.84
CA ALA A 9 14.68 -27.93 16.84
C ALA A 9 13.47 -26.96 16.78
N MET A 10 13.64 -25.80 17.38
CA MET A 10 12.68 -24.71 17.35
C MET A 10 12.72 -24.08 15.95
N PHE A 11 11.78 -24.47 15.09
CA PHE A 11 11.52 -23.77 13.84
C PHE A 11 10.96 -22.38 14.18
N PHE A 12 11.83 -21.37 14.18
CA PHE A 12 11.41 -19.98 14.10
C PHE A 12 10.92 -19.72 12.67
N THR A 13 9.63 -19.96 12.43
CA THR A 13 8.96 -19.38 11.28
C THR A 13 8.85 -17.89 11.55
N LEU A 14 9.79 -17.11 11.01
CA LEU A 14 9.66 -15.67 10.85
C LEU A 14 8.53 -15.40 9.86
N THR A 15 7.28 -15.51 10.32
CA THR A 15 6.18 -14.74 9.73
C THR A 15 6.46 -13.28 10.07
N ALA A 16 7.31 -12.65 9.26
CA ALA A 16 7.34 -11.21 9.11
C ALA A 16 6.00 -10.83 8.46
N CYS A 17 4.94 -10.80 9.27
CA CYS A 17 3.78 -9.98 8.95
C CYS A 17 4.31 -8.56 8.97
N GLY A 18 4.71 -8.06 7.80
CA GLY A 18 5.12 -6.69 7.66
C GLY A 18 3.97 -5.82 8.12
N ASP A 19 4.15 -5.11 9.23
CA ASP A 19 3.37 -3.92 9.61
C ASP A 19 3.64 -2.78 8.59
N GLY A 20 3.63 -3.09 7.29
CA GLY A 20 3.55 -2.11 6.22
C GLY A 20 2.18 -1.46 6.32
N GLY A 21 2.13 -0.15 6.45
CA GLY A 21 0.88 0.57 6.71
C GLY A 21 -0.20 0.15 5.73
N SER A 22 -1.29 -0.45 6.21
CA SER A 22 -2.32 -0.97 5.31
C SER A 22 -3.05 0.19 4.63
N VAL A 23 -3.00 0.24 3.30
CA VAL A 23 -3.76 1.21 2.50
C VAL A 23 -5.03 0.53 2.01
N SER A 24 -6.19 1.13 2.32
CA SER A 24 -7.49 0.61 1.89
C SER A 24 -8.54 1.72 1.84
N GLY A 25 -9.51 1.58 0.94
CA GLY A 25 -10.64 2.51 0.81
C GLY A 25 -10.42 3.63 -0.20
N GLU A 26 -11.30 4.63 -0.14
CA GLU A 26 -11.27 5.80 -1.02
C GLU A 26 -10.33 6.88 -0.48
N TYR A 27 -9.43 7.36 -1.33
CA TYR A 27 -8.61 8.54 -1.09
C TYR A 27 -8.92 9.60 -2.13
N ILE A 28 -9.28 10.79 -1.68
CA ILE A 28 -9.72 11.92 -2.49
C ILE A 28 -8.54 12.86 -2.73
N GLY A 29 -8.33 13.23 -3.98
CA GLY A 29 -7.34 14.20 -4.40
C GLY A 29 -7.59 15.56 -3.77
N GLN A 30 -6.52 16.20 -3.30
CA GLN A 30 -6.55 17.51 -2.65
C GLN A 30 -5.78 18.52 -3.50
N GLU A 31 -4.45 18.42 -3.46
CA GLU A 31 -3.52 19.36 -4.06
C GLU A 31 -2.80 18.68 -5.23
N ASN A 32 -2.88 19.30 -6.42
CA ASN A 32 -2.19 18.84 -7.63
C ASN A 32 -2.44 17.36 -7.97
N SER A 33 -3.58 16.81 -7.56
CA SER A 33 -3.97 15.43 -7.82
C SER A 33 -4.23 15.24 -9.32
N TRP A 34 -3.46 14.35 -9.94
CA TRP A 34 -3.59 13.99 -11.36
C TRP A 34 -4.88 13.26 -11.72
N VAL A 35 -5.55 12.65 -10.73
CA VAL A 35 -6.90 12.06 -10.83
C VAL A 35 -7.72 12.45 -9.59
N ASP A 36 -9.03 12.49 -9.70
CA ASP A 36 -9.93 12.89 -8.60
C ASP A 36 -9.81 11.99 -7.36
N LYS A 37 -9.69 10.68 -7.56
CA LYS A 37 -9.59 9.73 -6.44
C LYS A 37 -8.88 8.43 -6.78
N LEU A 38 -8.30 7.84 -5.74
CA LEU A 38 -7.74 6.50 -5.74
C LEU A 38 -8.58 5.60 -4.82
N VAL A 39 -8.97 4.42 -5.30
CA VAL A 39 -9.72 3.45 -4.52
C VAL A 39 -8.90 2.18 -4.37
N PHE A 40 -8.31 2.00 -3.19
CA PHE A 40 -7.50 0.85 -2.82
C PHE A 40 -8.41 -0.29 -2.37
N GLY A 41 -8.34 -1.41 -3.08
CA GLY A 41 -9.16 -2.60 -2.88
C GLY A 41 -8.36 -3.82 -2.42
N PRO A 42 -9.03 -4.98 -2.28
CA PRO A 42 -8.37 -6.23 -1.96
C PRO A 42 -7.44 -6.70 -3.11
N ASP A 43 -6.59 -7.66 -2.80
CA ASP A 43 -5.64 -8.29 -3.73
C ASP A 43 -4.70 -7.29 -4.42
N ASP A 44 -4.27 -6.26 -3.70
CA ASP A 44 -3.30 -5.27 -4.17
C ASP A 44 -3.77 -4.49 -5.42
N LYS A 45 -5.10 -4.35 -5.59
CA LYS A 45 -5.72 -3.61 -6.70
C LYS A 45 -6.06 -2.18 -6.32
N VAL A 46 -5.84 -1.26 -7.24
CA VAL A 46 -6.24 0.15 -7.11
C VAL A 46 -7.00 0.60 -8.35
N ARG A 47 -7.98 1.48 -8.15
CA ARG A 47 -8.67 2.17 -9.24
C ARG A 47 -8.37 3.65 -9.15
N ALA A 48 -7.89 4.24 -10.24
CA ALA A 48 -7.82 5.68 -10.42
C ALA A 48 -9.06 6.15 -11.17
N ILE A 49 -9.71 7.18 -10.65
CA ILE A 49 -10.95 7.73 -11.18
C ILE A 49 -10.75 9.22 -11.39
N ASP A 50 -11.02 9.68 -12.61
CA ASP A 50 -10.98 11.07 -13.06
C ASP A 50 -12.27 11.35 -13.84
N GLY A 51 -13.20 12.08 -13.23
CA GLY A 51 -14.58 12.21 -13.73
C GLY A 51 -15.27 10.86 -13.93
N ASP A 52 -15.65 10.58 -15.18
CA ASP A 52 -16.31 9.33 -15.60
C ASP A 52 -15.31 8.24 -16.05
N GLU A 53 -14.01 8.58 -16.14
CA GLU A 53 -12.98 7.65 -16.56
C GLU A 53 -12.46 6.81 -15.38
N THR A 54 -12.11 5.55 -15.65
CA THR A 54 -11.53 4.66 -14.64
C THR A 54 -10.37 3.89 -15.23
N ALA A 55 -9.21 4.03 -14.59
CA ALA A 55 -8.03 3.21 -14.87
C ALA A 55 -7.82 2.19 -13.74
N LEU A 56 -7.47 0.97 -14.13
CA LEU A 56 -7.12 -0.10 -13.19
C LEU A 56 -5.61 -0.16 -13.01
N GLY A 57 -5.18 -0.39 -11.77
CA GLY A 57 -3.80 -0.54 -11.41
C GLY A 57 -3.60 -1.54 -10.29
N ILE A 58 -2.35 -1.66 -9.89
CA ILE A 58 -1.94 -2.41 -8.71
C ILE A 58 -1.20 -1.49 -7.75
N PHE A 59 -1.09 -1.89 -6.50
CA PHE A 59 -0.26 -1.19 -5.53
C PHE A 59 0.54 -2.15 -4.67
N THR A 60 1.66 -1.67 -4.14
CA THR A 60 2.39 -2.37 -3.07
C THR A 60 2.65 -1.39 -1.94
N VAL A 61 2.79 -1.92 -0.72
CA VAL A 61 3.08 -1.12 0.48
C VAL A 61 4.32 -1.67 1.18
N GLU A 62 5.30 -0.80 1.40
CA GLU A 62 6.54 -1.11 2.11
C GLU A 62 6.79 -0.02 3.16
N GLY A 63 6.43 -0.31 4.42
CA GLY A 63 6.53 0.67 5.50
C GLY A 63 5.59 1.86 5.28
N ASP A 64 6.16 3.05 5.09
CA ASP A 64 5.45 4.30 4.80
C ASP A 64 5.39 4.60 3.28
N LYS A 65 5.87 3.69 2.43
CA LYS A 65 5.86 3.86 0.97
C LYS A 65 4.76 3.04 0.33
N VAL A 66 4.05 3.66 -0.60
CA VAL A 66 3.02 3.05 -1.43
C VAL A 66 3.44 3.24 -2.87
N MET A 67 3.67 2.15 -3.60
CA MET A 67 3.91 2.24 -5.03
C MET A 67 2.59 1.98 -5.76
N VAL A 68 2.08 2.95 -6.50
CA VAL A 68 0.88 2.79 -7.32
C VAL A 68 1.29 2.64 -8.79
N ALA A 69 0.93 1.52 -9.42
CA ALA A 69 1.20 1.28 -10.82
C ALA A 69 -0.10 1.27 -11.64
N ILE A 70 -0.27 2.25 -12.54
CA ILE A 70 -1.45 2.40 -13.41
C ILE A 70 -0.96 2.67 -14.83
N GLY A 71 -1.47 1.93 -15.82
CA GLY A 71 -1.11 2.16 -17.23
C GLY A 71 0.37 1.91 -17.58
N GLY A 72 1.15 1.31 -16.67
CA GLY A 72 2.59 1.13 -16.81
C GLY A 72 3.43 2.18 -16.07
N ASP A 73 2.80 3.29 -15.63
CA ASP A 73 3.47 4.32 -14.84
C ASP A 73 3.53 3.93 -13.38
N GLN A 74 4.71 4.11 -12.77
CA GLN A 74 4.96 3.84 -11.35
C GLN A 74 5.00 5.14 -10.57
N ASN A 75 4.06 5.27 -9.63
CA ASN A 75 3.82 6.48 -8.86
C ASN A 75 4.13 6.21 -7.39
N PRO A 76 5.35 6.54 -6.91
CA PRO A 76 5.69 6.40 -5.51
C PRO A 76 4.96 7.45 -4.68
N MET A 77 4.34 7.01 -3.59
CA MET A 77 3.65 7.86 -2.63
C MET A 77 4.15 7.56 -1.22
N THR A 78 4.08 8.55 -0.35
CA THR A 78 4.43 8.41 1.07
C THR A 78 3.18 8.56 1.93
N ILE A 79 2.95 7.60 2.83
CA ILE A 79 1.92 7.69 3.86
C ILE A 79 2.40 8.73 4.89
N ARG A 80 1.71 9.86 4.93
CA ARG A 80 1.94 10.92 5.91
C ARG A 80 1.37 10.52 7.26
N LYS A 81 1.82 11.22 8.31
CA LYS A 81 1.35 11.03 9.70
C LYS A 81 -0.14 11.32 9.89
N ASP A 82 -0.73 12.15 9.03
CA ASP A 82 -2.17 12.45 9.00
C ASP A 82 -2.99 11.41 8.22
N GLY A 83 -2.35 10.37 7.69
CA GLY A 83 -2.99 9.31 6.93
C GLY A 83 -3.21 9.64 5.45
N CYS A 84 -2.80 10.82 4.97
CA CYS A 84 -2.82 11.15 3.54
C CYS A 84 -1.64 10.49 2.82
N LEU A 85 -1.80 10.25 1.52
CA LEU A 85 -0.75 9.80 0.61
C LEU A 85 -0.19 11.03 -0.12
N ASP A 86 1.13 11.20 -0.09
CA ASP A 86 1.83 12.27 -0.77
C ASP A 86 2.66 11.69 -1.92
N GLY A 87 2.22 11.94 -3.16
CA GLY A 87 2.89 11.54 -4.38
C GLY A 87 3.74 12.64 -5.01
N GLY A 88 3.98 13.76 -4.32
CA GLY A 88 4.67 14.93 -4.87
C GLY A 88 3.93 15.48 -6.10
N TYR A 89 4.50 15.27 -7.29
CA TYR A 89 3.90 15.72 -8.57
C TYR A 89 2.63 14.96 -8.96
N VAL A 90 2.40 13.78 -8.38
CA VAL A 90 1.17 12.98 -8.57
C VAL A 90 0.05 13.51 -7.67
N GLY A 91 0.37 14.39 -6.72
CA GLY A 91 -0.55 15.07 -5.82
C GLY A 91 -0.74 14.39 -4.47
N VAL A 92 -1.57 15.03 -3.65
CA VAL A 92 -1.90 14.58 -2.30
C VAL A 92 -3.30 13.98 -2.28
N TYR A 93 -3.43 12.81 -1.66
CA TYR A 93 -4.66 12.05 -1.57
C TYR A 93 -4.98 11.75 -0.12
N CYS A 94 -6.12 12.22 0.39
CA CYS A 94 -6.52 12.00 1.78
C CYS A 94 -7.71 11.05 1.86
N LYS A 95 -7.73 10.20 2.88
CA LYS A 95 -8.83 9.25 3.08
C LYS A 95 -10.15 10.00 3.27
N LYS A 96 -11.21 9.49 2.64
CA LYS A 96 -12.58 9.98 2.82
C LYS A 96 -13.13 9.65 4.21
#